data_AF-A0A6I5N107-F1
#
_entry.id   AF-A0A6I5N107-F1
#
_cell.length_a   1.000
_cell.length_b   1.000
_cell.length_c   1.000
_cell.angle_alpha   90.00
_cell.angle_beta   90.00
_cell.angle_gamma   90.00
#
_symmetry.space_group_name_H-M   'P 1'
#
loop_
_entity.id
_entity.type
_entity.pdbx_description
1 polymer ?
#
loop_
_entity_poly.entity_id
_entity_poly.type
_entity_poly.pdbx_seq_one_letter_code
_entity_poly.pdbx_strand_id
1 'polypeptide(L)'
;MTGFRKTGDDSRDGTTRANRPSVMELVVDDLGHGMTVGECARKRKLPRDFIEQIVDYARRKGTLDVVELTKGCSTGACDPDPDSLICAGCPLVPAGQGNRLTIRAMLSRRSRRAAGADRRRE
;
A
#
# COMPACT_ATOMS: atom_id res chain seq x y z
N MET A 1 30.49 -23.94 8.72
CA MET A 1 29.57 -22.83 9.05
C MET A 1 30.38 -21.58 9.28
N THR A 2 30.38 -20.64 8.35
CA THR A 2 31.06 -19.34 8.50
C THR A 2 30.06 -18.33 9.06
N GLY A 3 30.40 -17.73 10.21
CA GLY A 3 29.59 -16.70 10.86
C GLY A 3 30.44 -15.48 11.19
N PHE A 4 29.80 -14.31 11.21
CA PHE A 4 30.42 -13.06 11.66
C PHE A 4 30.58 -13.10 13.17
N ARG A 5 31.81 -12.93 13.68
CA ARG A 5 32.06 -12.80 15.12
C ARG A 5 31.88 -11.35 15.55
N LYS A 6 31.19 -11.15 16.67
CA LYS A 6 31.12 -9.87 17.38
C LYS A 6 32.52 -9.52 17.91
N THR A 7 33.25 -8.66 17.22
CA THR A 7 34.38 -7.92 17.82
C THR A 7 33.76 -6.81 18.67
N GLY A 8 33.67 -7.05 19.97
CA GLY A 8 32.89 -6.24 20.89
C GLY A 8 33.38 -4.79 21.03
N ASP A 9 32.48 -3.96 21.53
CA ASP A 9 32.80 -3.07 22.65
C ASP A 9 31.62 -3.16 23.64
N ASP A 10 31.85 -3.89 24.73
CA ASP A 10 31.08 -3.79 25.97
C ASP A 10 31.76 -2.72 26.84
N SER A 11 31.71 -1.46 26.40
CA SER A 11 32.06 -0.32 27.25
C SER A 11 30.79 0.34 27.76
N ARG A 12 30.58 0.12 29.07
CA ARG A 12 29.63 0.80 29.92
C ARG A 12 29.86 2.30 29.83
N ASP A 13 28.92 3.01 29.22
CA ASP A 13 28.65 4.40 29.60
C ASP A 13 27.14 4.56 29.81
N GLY A 14 26.76 4.53 31.09
CA GLY A 14 25.41 4.52 31.60
C GLY A 14 24.76 5.90 31.55
N THR A 15 24.80 6.55 30.39
CA THR A 15 23.97 7.72 30.12
C THR A 15 22.89 7.28 29.14
N THR A 16 21.65 7.23 29.61
CA THR A 16 20.42 6.99 28.85
C THR A 16 20.59 7.19 27.35
N ARG A 17 20.91 6.11 26.63
CA ARG A 17 20.72 6.07 25.17
C ARG A 17 19.21 6.15 25.01
N ALA A 18 18.70 7.37 24.94
CA ALA A 18 17.29 7.67 24.76
C ALA A 18 16.74 6.64 23.79
N ASN A 19 15.67 5.95 24.18
CA ASN A 19 15.07 4.79 23.52
C ASN A 19 14.83 5.09 22.03
N ARG A 20 15.90 4.99 21.23
CA ARG A 20 15.93 5.40 19.84
C ARG A 20 15.49 4.17 19.09
N PRO A 21 14.30 4.22 18.48
CA PRO A 21 13.78 3.06 17.77
C PRO A 21 14.79 2.65 16.70
N SER A 22 14.99 1.34 16.61
CA SER A 22 15.86 0.73 15.61
C SER A 22 15.37 1.07 14.21
N VAL A 23 16.26 1.00 13.22
CA VAL A 23 15.89 1.20 11.81
C VAL A 23 14.77 0.25 11.40
N MET A 24 14.79 -0.98 11.93
CA MET A 24 13.75 -1.97 11.68
C MET A 24 12.40 -1.53 12.23
N GLU A 25 12.32 -1.14 13.50
CA GLU A 25 11.07 -0.67 14.14
C GLU A 25 10.51 0.53 13.39
N LEU A 26 11.36 1.47 13.03
CA LEU A 26 10.93 2.64 12.27
C LEU A 26 10.43 2.29 10.86
N VAL A 27 11.02 1.31 10.17
CA VAL A 27 10.56 0.86 8.85
C VAL A 27 9.23 0.13 8.98
N VAL A 28 9.08 -0.75 9.96
CA VAL A 28 7.82 -1.46 10.22
C VAL A 28 6.71 -0.46 10.57
N ASP A 29 7.02 0.56 11.36
CA ASP A 29 6.09 1.64 11.70
C ASP A 29 5.64 2.42 10.45
N ASP A 30 6.56 2.86 9.57
CA ASP A 30 6.18 3.53 8.32
C ASP A 30 5.26 2.67 7.44
N LEU A 31 5.58 1.38 7.32
CA LEU A 31 4.78 0.42 6.54
C LEU A 31 3.39 0.21 7.17
N GLY A 32 3.32 0.16 8.50
CA GLY A 32 2.06 0.10 9.26
C GLY A 32 1.16 1.32 9.04
N HIS A 33 1.75 2.48 8.76
CA HIS A 33 1.03 3.70 8.37
C HIS A 33 0.67 3.75 6.87
N GLY A 34 0.86 2.66 6.13
CA GLY A 34 0.49 2.54 4.73
C GLY A 34 1.51 3.11 3.75
N MET A 35 2.73 3.45 4.20
CA MET A 35 3.79 3.80 3.26
C MET A 35 4.20 2.59 2.42
N THR A 36 4.50 2.81 1.16
CA THR A 36 5.08 1.79 0.29
C THR A 36 6.56 1.58 0.57
N VAL A 37 7.09 0.40 0.23
CA VAL A 37 8.53 0.09 0.31
C VAL A 37 9.40 1.16 -0.36
N GLY A 38 8.98 1.66 -1.52
CA GLY A 38 9.70 2.70 -2.26
C GLY A 38 9.69 4.05 -1.54
N GLU A 39 8.60 4.41 -0.88
CA GLU A 39 8.52 5.64 -0.09
C GLU A 39 9.37 5.55 1.18
N CYS A 40 9.34 4.40 1.87
CA CYS A 40 10.21 4.14 3.03
C CYS A 40 11.70 4.27 2.65
N ALA A 41 12.11 3.65 1.53
CA ALA A 41 13.48 3.73 1.03
C ALA A 41 13.93 5.18 0.79
N ARG A 42 13.08 5.99 0.13
CA ARG A 42 13.35 7.42 -0.11
C ARG A 42 13.41 8.24 1.17
N LYS A 43 12.41 8.10 2.05
CA LYS A 43 12.31 8.83 3.34
C LYS A 43 13.54 8.57 4.21
N ARG A 44 14.00 7.33 4.24
CA ARG A 44 15.09 6.87 5.12
C ARG A 44 16.46 6.93 4.46
N LYS A 45 16.54 7.25 3.17
CA LYS A 45 17.77 7.24 2.37
C LYS A 45 18.49 5.89 2.44
N LEU A 46 17.71 4.81 2.36
CA LEU A 46 18.18 3.43 2.41
C LEU A 46 17.97 2.75 1.06
N PRO A 47 18.81 1.76 0.69
CA PRO A 47 18.57 0.95 -0.50
C PRO A 47 17.22 0.25 -0.43
N ARG A 48 16.52 0.20 -1.56
CA ARG A 48 15.22 -0.47 -1.66
C ARG A 48 15.30 -1.94 -1.25
N ASP A 49 16.30 -2.66 -1.74
CA ASP A 49 16.52 -4.09 -1.46
C ASP A 49 16.71 -4.35 0.04
N PHE A 50 17.33 -3.40 0.75
CA PHE A 50 17.48 -3.50 2.21
C PHE A 50 16.13 -3.35 2.92
N ILE A 51 15.24 -2.47 2.46
CA ILE A 51 13.88 -2.36 2.98
C ILE A 51 13.08 -3.62 2.67
N GLU A 52 13.22 -4.19 1.47
CA GLU A 52 12.57 -5.46 1.10
C GLU A 52 13.04 -6.61 2.00
N GLN A 53 14.33 -6.67 2.34
CA GLN A 53 14.86 -7.63 3.30
C GLN A 53 14.27 -7.46 4.71
N ILE A 54 14.07 -6.21 5.16
CA ILE A 54 13.39 -5.92 6.44
C ILE A 54 11.94 -6.42 6.39
N VAL A 55 11.22 -6.18 5.29
CA VAL A 55 9.84 -6.64 5.10
C VAL A 55 9.77 -8.16 5.19
N ASP A 56 10.65 -8.87 4.48
CA ASP A 56 10.70 -10.33 4.51
C ASP A 56 10.98 -10.88 5.90
N TYR A 57 11.92 -10.27 6.61
CA TYR A 57 12.22 -10.64 8.00
C TYR A 57 11.03 -10.35 8.92
N ALA A 58 10.40 -9.19 8.80
CA ALA A 58 9.25 -8.79 9.63
C ALA A 58 8.02 -9.67 9.39
N ARG A 59 7.77 -10.08 8.13
CA ARG A 59 6.72 -11.05 7.77
C ARG A 59 6.98 -12.41 8.40
N ARG A 60 8.20 -12.95 8.26
CA ARG A 60 8.58 -14.24 8.85
C ARG A 60 8.47 -14.25 10.37
N LYS A 61 8.70 -13.10 11.01
CA LYS A 61 8.57 -12.93 12.47
C LYS A 61 7.13 -12.67 12.92
N GLY A 62 6.18 -12.47 11.99
CA GLY A 62 4.79 -12.15 12.31
C GLY A 62 4.57 -10.72 12.84
N THR A 63 5.59 -9.86 12.73
CA THR A 63 5.50 -8.44 13.16
C THR A 63 4.89 -7.53 12.10
N LEU A 64 4.79 -8.01 10.86
CA LEU A 64 4.14 -7.31 9.76
C LEU A 64 3.29 -8.31 9.00
N ASP A 65 1.96 -8.12 9.04
CA ASP A 65 1.05 -8.84 8.16
C ASP A 65 0.90 -8.07 6.85
N VAL A 66 1.22 -8.70 5.73
CA VAL A 66 1.06 -8.08 4.42
C VAL A 66 0.05 -8.87 3.63
N VAL A 67 -1.12 -8.28 3.51
CA VAL A 67 -2.20 -8.83 2.71
C VAL A 67 -1.88 -8.58 1.24
N GLU A 68 -1.61 -9.66 0.51
CA GLU A 68 -1.59 -9.59 -0.94
C GLU A 68 -3.02 -9.50 -1.46
N LEU A 69 -3.37 -8.34 -2.01
CA LEU A 69 -4.66 -8.06 -2.62
C LEU A 69 -4.74 -8.73 -4.01
N THR A 70 -4.69 -10.07 -4.03
CA THR A 70 -4.75 -10.88 -5.27
C THR A 70 -6.18 -11.07 -5.78
N LYS A 71 -7.18 -10.91 -4.91
CA LYS A 71 -8.60 -11.00 -5.24
C LYS A 71 -9.24 -9.61 -5.25
N GLY A 72 -8.90 -8.81 -6.26
CA GLY A 72 -9.50 -7.50 -6.48
C GLY A 72 -10.93 -7.58 -7.02
N CYS A 73 -11.59 -6.44 -7.24
CA CYS A 73 -12.95 -6.38 -7.79
C CYS A 73 -13.10 -7.16 -9.11
N SER A 74 -12.02 -7.39 -9.84
CA SER A 74 -12.00 -8.14 -11.10
C SER A 74 -12.03 -9.66 -10.98
N THR A 75 -11.78 -10.24 -9.80
CA THR A 75 -11.77 -11.71 -9.63
C THR A 75 -13.15 -12.25 -9.22
N GLY A 76 -14.23 -11.49 -9.46
CA GLY A 76 -15.61 -11.88 -9.14
C GLY A 76 -15.98 -11.73 -7.66
N ALA A 77 -15.12 -11.11 -6.83
CA ALA A 77 -15.40 -10.86 -5.40
C ALA A 77 -16.35 -9.65 -5.18
N CYS A 78 -16.49 -8.80 -6.19
CA CYS A 78 -17.36 -7.62 -6.19
C CYS A 78 -17.96 -7.49 -7.60
N ASP A 79 -19.20 -7.00 -7.71
CA ASP A 79 -19.79 -6.56 -8.97
C ASP A 79 -19.64 -5.02 -9.06
N PRO A 80 -18.57 -4.51 -9.68
CA PRO A 80 -18.26 -3.09 -9.63
C PRO A 80 -19.25 -2.30 -10.50
N ASP A 81 -19.98 -1.37 -9.89
CA ASP A 81 -20.78 -0.40 -10.64
C ASP A 81 -19.85 0.65 -11.28
N PRO A 82 -19.72 0.69 -12.62
CA PRO A 82 -18.85 1.66 -13.31
C PRO A 82 -19.32 3.11 -13.18
N ASP A 83 -20.58 3.34 -12.75
CA ASP A 83 -21.15 4.67 -12.51
C ASP A 83 -21.06 5.10 -11.03
N SER A 84 -20.62 4.20 -10.13
CA SER A 84 -20.39 4.50 -8.72
C SER A 84 -19.03 5.19 -8.51
N LEU A 85 -19.07 6.35 -7.86
CA LEU A 85 -17.86 7.10 -7.48
C LEU A 85 -16.94 6.30 -6.54
N ILE A 86 -17.51 5.39 -5.75
CA ILE A 86 -16.76 4.52 -4.83
C ILE A 86 -15.97 3.47 -5.63
N CYS A 87 -16.59 2.87 -6.65
CA CYS A 87 -15.93 1.88 -7.50
C CYS A 87 -14.87 2.51 -8.40
N ALA A 88 -15.09 3.74 -8.87
CA ALA A 88 -14.12 4.48 -9.69
C ALA A 88 -12.80 4.81 -8.98
N GLY A 89 -12.84 4.99 -7.65
CA GLY A 89 -11.66 5.26 -6.82
C GLY A 89 -11.08 4.01 -6.14
N CYS A 90 -11.65 2.84 -6.38
CA CYS A 90 -11.29 1.64 -5.63
C CYS A 90 -9.89 1.13 -6.03
N PRO A 91 -8.95 0.99 -5.07
CA PRO A 91 -7.58 0.54 -5.34
C PRO A 91 -7.49 -0.94 -5.75
N LEU A 92 -8.60 -1.68 -5.63
CA LEU A 92 -8.71 -3.10 -6.00
C LEU A 92 -9.20 -3.32 -7.43
N VAL A 93 -9.52 -2.25 -8.18
CA VAL A 93 -9.85 -2.34 -9.60
C VAL A 93 -8.54 -2.50 -10.38
N PRO A 94 -8.42 -3.51 -11.27
CA PRO A 94 -7.18 -3.70 -12.04
C PRO A 94 -6.83 -2.45 -12.83
N ALA A 95 -5.54 -2.17 -12.96
CA ALA A 95 -5.03 -1.04 -13.73
C ALA A 95 -5.53 -1.00 -15.19
N GLY A 96 -5.96 -2.14 -15.76
CA GLY A 96 -6.56 -2.24 -17.10
C GLY A 96 -8.09 -2.13 -17.15
N GLN A 97 -8.78 -2.20 -16.01
CA GLN A 97 -10.24 -2.05 -15.85
C GLN A 97 -10.62 -0.76 -15.12
N GLY A 98 -9.63 -0.04 -14.57
CA GLY A 98 -9.78 1.30 -14.04
C GLY A 98 -10.32 2.19 -15.14
N ASN A 99 -11.61 2.49 -15.06
CA ASN A 99 -12.28 3.40 -15.96
C ASN A 99 -11.70 4.79 -15.67
N ARG A 100 -10.56 5.13 -16.31
CA ARG A 100 -9.97 6.48 -16.36
C ARG A 100 -10.89 7.42 -17.17
N LEU A 101 -12.19 7.36 -16.94
CA LEU A 101 -13.06 8.44 -17.32
C LEU A 101 -12.71 9.59 -16.41
N THR A 102 -12.36 10.71 -17.04
CA THR A 102 -12.30 11.98 -16.34
C THR A 102 -13.65 12.24 -15.67
N ILE A 103 -13.66 12.96 -14.56
CA ILE A 103 -14.91 13.36 -13.86
C ILE A 103 -15.91 13.96 -14.86
N ARG A 104 -15.41 14.73 -15.84
CA ARG A 104 -16.19 15.28 -16.95
C ARG A 104 -16.86 14.21 -17.81
N ALA A 105 -16.14 13.16 -18.20
CA ALA A 105 -16.69 12.07 -18.99
C ALA A 105 -17.77 11.27 -18.25
N MET A 106 -17.66 11.11 -16.92
CA MET A 106 -18.73 10.52 -16.09
C MET A 106 -19.98 11.40 -16.07
N LEU A 107 -19.84 12.70 -15.79
CA LEU A 107 -20.97 13.64 -15.75
C LEU A 107 -21.70 13.71 -17.11
N SER A 108 -20.95 13.70 -18.21
CA SER A 108 -21.52 13.68 -19.56
C SER A 108 -22.22 12.35 -19.94
N ARG A 109 -21.89 11.23 -19.29
CA ARG A 109 -22.61 9.95 -19.49
C ARG A 109 -23.87 9.89 -18.64
N ARG A 110 -23.80 10.33 -17.39
CA ARG A 110 -24.95 10.39 -16.47
C ARG A 110 -26.07 11.28 -17.01
N SER A 111 -25.73 12.46 -17.52
CA SER A 111 -26.69 13.37 -18.18
C SER A 111 -27.35 12.76 -19.41
N ARG A 112 -26.60 12.07 -20.27
CA ARG A 112 -27.14 11.37 -21.45
C ARG A 112 -28.08 10.21 -21.09
N ARG A 113 -27.81 9.48 -20.00
CA ARG A 113 -28.71 8.42 -19.49
C ARG A 113 -29.97 9.00 -18.85
N ALA A 114 -29.86 10.07 -18.06
CA ALA A 114 -31.03 10.76 -17.50
C ALA A 114 -31.97 11.26 -18.61
N ALA A 115 -31.43 11.88 -19.66
CA ALA A 115 -32.19 12.33 -20.84
C ALA A 115 -32.71 11.18 -21.74
N GLY A 116 -32.21 9.96 -21.57
CA GLY A 116 -32.68 8.75 -22.27
C GLY A 116 -33.72 7.96 -21.48
N ALA A 117 -33.67 8.02 -20.15
CA ALA A 117 -34.67 7.42 -19.25
C ALA A 117 -36.00 8.20 -19.28
N ASP A 118 -35.92 9.52 -19.47
CA ASP A 118 -37.09 10.40 -19.61
C ASP A 118 -37.92 10.07 -20.87
N ARG A 119 -37.24 9.79 -22.00
CA ARG A 119 -37.86 9.43 -23.28
C ARG A 119 -38.50 8.04 -23.38
N ARG A 120 -38.37 7.18 -22.36
CA ARG A 120 -39.01 5.85 -22.32
C ARG A 120 -40.29 5.81 -21.47
N ARG A 121 -40.70 6.95 -20.90
CA ARG A 121 -41.92 7.09 -20.10
C ARG A 121 -43.09 7.75 -20.83
N GLU A 122 -42.92 8.05 -22.12
CA GLU A 122 -43.97 8.54 -23.03
C GLU A 122 -44.49 7.42 -23.93
#